data_AF-A0A094IXZ0-F1
#
_entry.id   AF-A0A094IXZ0-F1
#
_cell.length_a   1.000
_cell.length_b   1.000
_cell.length_c   1.000
_cell.angle_alpha   90.00
_cell.angle_beta   90.00
_cell.angle_gamma   90.00
#
_symmetry.space_group_name_H-M   'P 1'
#
loop_
_entity.id
_entity.type
_entity.pdbx_description
1 polymer ?
#
loop_
_entity_poly.entity_id
_entity_poly.type
_entity_poly.pdbx_seq_one_letter_code
_entity_poly.pdbx_strand_id
1 'polypeptide(L)'
;MIAIVEEICKARKREGTLLRKINPIRLIGIWKEGYALDYHSIASEFIGIDEWGHNRFQTTRSYLGELLYQFKYNQDREKLAEIMNLITQFISRWDALKEVDVVLPVPPSNRNRTFQPVFELSKQIADYLRVPSYNDILEKQILHKQKSK
;
A
#
# COMPACT_ATOMS: atom_id res chain seq x y z
N MET A 1 24.36 -11.71 43.63
CA MET A 1 23.36 -12.75 43.26
C MET A 1 22.63 -12.21 42.04
N ILE A 2 23.20 -12.18 40.83
CA ILE A 2 23.84 -13.22 40.02
C ILE A 2 22.89 -14.40 39.76
N ALA A 3 22.55 -14.49 38.46
CA ALA A 3 22.22 -15.65 37.62
C ALA A 3 21.08 -16.57 38.06
N ILE A 4 20.25 -17.04 37.13
CA ILE A 4 20.45 -18.24 36.30
C ILE A 4 19.20 -18.25 35.36
N VAL A 5 19.17 -18.50 34.04
CA VAL A 5 19.90 -19.35 33.05
C VAL A 5 19.59 -18.69 31.66
N GLU A 6 20.48 -18.44 30.68
CA GLU A 6 21.16 -19.38 29.75
C GLU A 6 20.20 -20.43 29.16
N GLU A 7 20.10 -20.81 27.88
CA GLU A 7 20.69 -20.60 26.57
C GLU A 7 19.54 -21.05 25.60
N ILE A 8 19.45 -20.67 24.33
CA ILE A 8 19.91 -21.49 23.19
C ILE A 8 19.21 -20.90 21.96
N CYS A 9 19.98 -20.63 20.91
CA CYS A 9 19.60 -20.70 19.50
C CYS A 9 18.13 -20.43 19.10
N LYS A 10 17.90 -19.20 18.63
CA LYS A 10 17.77 -19.03 17.17
C LYS A 10 18.28 -17.66 16.80
N ALA A 11 19.51 -17.65 16.27
CA ALA A 11 19.88 -16.74 15.21
C ALA A 11 18.76 -16.76 14.16
N ARG A 12 17.76 -15.89 14.30
CA ARG A 12 16.86 -15.58 13.20
C ARG A 12 17.73 -14.78 12.26
N LYS A 13 18.31 -15.52 11.32
CA LYS A 13 19.05 -15.01 10.16
C LYS A 13 18.56 -13.60 9.86
N ARG A 14 19.41 -12.62 10.12
CA ARG A 14 19.42 -11.40 9.32
C ARG A 14 19.93 -11.84 7.94
N GLU A 15 19.12 -12.64 7.24
CA GLU A 15 19.17 -12.74 5.79
C GLU A 15 19.05 -11.30 5.34
N GLY A 16 20.11 -10.81 4.69
CA GLY A 16 20.30 -9.41 4.35
C GLY A 16 18.99 -8.83 3.89
N THR A 17 18.33 -8.10 4.80
CA THR A 17 17.25 -7.23 4.41
C THR A 17 18.00 -6.11 3.72
N LEU A 18 18.23 -6.28 2.40
CA LEU A 18 18.34 -5.15 1.51
C LEU A 18 17.30 -4.18 2.05
N LEU A 19 17.73 -3.03 2.56
CA LEU A 19 16.84 -1.93 2.89
C LEU A 19 16.16 -1.61 1.56
N ARG A 20 15.05 -2.31 1.30
CA ARG A 20 14.30 -2.22 0.05
C ARG A 20 13.62 -0.87 0.14
N LYS A 21 14.32 0.09 -0.43
CA LYS A 21 14.05 1.50 -0.29
C LYS A 21 12.84 1.81 -1.17
N ILE A 22 11.75 2.24 -0.53
CA ILE A 22 10.68 2.93 -1.23
C ILE A 22 11.21 4.24 -1.82
N ASN A 23 10.59 4.72 -2.89
CA ASN A 23 10.95 5.98 -3.53
C ASN A 23 9.81 6.99 -3.43
N PRO A 24 9.67 7.71 -2.29
CA PRO A 24 8.60 8.67 -2.11
C PRO A 24 8.72 9.83 -3.10
N ILE A 25 7.64 10.11 -3.81
CA ILE A 25 7.50 11.18 -4.79
C ILE A 25 6.55 12.22 -4.21
N ARG A 26 7.04 13.45 -4.03
CA ARG A 26 6.21 14.57 -3.55
C ARG A 26 5.19 14.95 -4.63
N LEU A 27 3.93 15.09 -4.22
CA LEU A 27 2.82 15.49 -5.08
C LEU A 27 2.40 16.93 -4.77
N ILE A 28 2.23 17.73 -5.80
CA ILE A 28 1.77 19.12 -5.71
C ILE A 28 0.29 19.15 -6.09
N GLY A 29 -0.53 19.78 -5.23
CA GLY A 29 -1.97 19.86 -5.44
C GLY A 29 -2.64 20.78 -4.42
N ILE A 30 -3.96 20.63 -4.27
CA ILE A 30 -4.81 21.43 -3.36
C ILE A 30 -4.71 21.02 -1.89
N TRP A 31 -3.64 20.32 -1.50
CA TRP A 31 -3.38 19.82 -0.15
C TRP A 31 -2.11 20.46 0.43
N LYS A 32 -2.01 20.54 1.77
CA LYS A 32 -0.83 21.07 2.46
C LYS A 32 0.42 20.26 2.12
N GLU A 33 0.33 18.93 2.19
CA GLU A 33 1.39 18.00 1.80
C GLU A 33 0.81 16.70 1.21
N GLY A 34 1.51 16.10 0.26
CA GLY A 34 1.10 14.85 -0.37
C GLY A 34 2.27 14.10 -0.98
N TYR A 35 2.24 12.77 -0.88
CA TYR A 35 3.28 11.88 -1.37
C TYR A 35 2.68 10.62 -1.98
N ALA A 36 3.28 10.16 -3.08
CA ALA A 36 3.17 8.77 -3.53
C ALA A 36 4.38 8.00 -2.98
N LEU A 37 4.18 6.83 -2.37
CA LEU A 37 5.26 6.11 -1.69
C LEU A 37 6.24 5.42 -2.65
N ASP A 38 5.74 4.94 -3.79
CA ASP A 38 6.52 4.32 -4.85
C ASP A 38 5.68 4.21 -6.14
N TYR A 39 6.30 3.86 -7.26
CA TYR A 39 5.61 3.44 -8.48
C TYR A 39 4.95 2.07 -8.29
N HIS A 40 3.77 1.87 -8.87
CA HIS A 40 3.14 0.54 -8.86
C HIS A 40 3.80 -0.43 -9.86
N SER A 41 4.14 0.08 -11.05
CA SER A 41 4.81 -0.66 -12.12
C SER A 41 6.00 0.15 -12.62
N ILE A 42 7.13 -0.52 -12.85
CA ILE A 42 8.37 0.06 -13.38
C ILE A 42 8.41 -0.07 -14.90
N ALA A 43 8.03 -1.24 -15.43
CA ALA A 43 8.01 -1.52 -16.87
C ALA A 43 6.85 -2.45 -17.22
N SER A 44 6.41 -2.40 -18.48
CA SER A 44 5.44 -3.34 -19.04
C SER A 44 5.87 -3.66 -20.47
N GLU A 45 6.29 -4.90 -20.68
CA GLU A 45 6.86 -5.38 -21.95
C GLU A 45 5.86 -6.29 -22.64
N PHE A 46 5.66 -6.10 -23.95
CA PHE A 46 4.80 -6.96 -24.75
C PHE A 46 5.50 -8.29 -25.03
N ILE A 47 4.87 -9.40 -24.63
CA ILE A 47 5.44 -10.75 -24.77
C ILE A 47 4.76 -11.59 -25.86
N GLY A 48 3.85 -10.99 -26.63
CA GLY A 48 3.16 -11.64 -27.75
C GLY A 48 1.66 -11.76 -27.54
N ILE A 49 1.05 -12.55 -28.41
CA ILE A 49 -0.40 -12.79 -28.44
C ILE A 49 -0.63 -14.21 -27.92
N ASP A 50 -1.64 -14.38 -27.08
CA ASP A 50 -2.00 -15.70 -26.57
C ASP A 50 -2.85 -16.52 -27.53
N GLU A 51 -3.12 -17.77 -27.15
CA GLU A 51 -3.91 -18.73 -27.93
C GLU A 51 -5.33 -18.25 -28.24
N TRP A 52 -5.82 -17.22 -27.55
CA TRP A 52 -7.13 -16.60 -27.74
C TRP A 52 -7.07 -15.25 -28.46
N GLY A 53 -5.90 -14.85 -28.97
CA GLY A 53 -5.74 -13.59 -29.70
C GLY A 53 -5.56 -12.36 -28.80
N HIS A 54 -5.35 -12.52 -27.50
CA HIS A 54 -5.14 -11.39 -26.59
C HIS A 54 -3.66 -11.05 -26.42
N ASN A 55 -3.37 -9.74 -26.46
CA ASN A 55 -2.05 -9.21 -26.16
C ASN A 55 -1.64 -9.53 -24.71
N ARG A 56 -0.49 -10.19 -24.55
CA ARG A 56 0.12 -10.45 -23.24
C ARG A 56 1.24 -9.46 -22.96
N PHE A 57 1.28 -9.00 -21.72
CA PHE A 57 2.31 -8.10 -21.22
C PHE A 57 2.94 -8.68 -19.96
N GLN A 58 4.27 -8.65 -19.89
CA GLN A 58 5.02 -8.90 -18.66
C GLN A 58 5.25 -7.56 -17.97
N THR A 59 4.68 -7.41 -16.77
CA THR A 59 4.80 -6.17 -15.99
C THR A 59 5.79 -6.36 -14.86
N THR A 60 6.85 -5.56 -14.88
CA THR A 60 7.83 -5.47 -13.79
C THR A 60 7.35 -4.42 -12.79
N ARG A 61 7.14 -4.83 -11.53
CA ARG A 61 6.68 -3.95 -10.45
C ARG A 61 7.82 -3.54 -9.52
N SER A 62 7.63 -2.39 -8.85
CA SER A 62 8.47 -2.06 -7.71
C SER A 62 8.22 -3.06 -6.59
N TYR A 63 9.07 -3.06 -5.57
CA TYR A 63 8.88 -3.96 -4.44
C TYR A 63 7.57 -3.70 -3.70
N LEU A 64 7.28 -2.43 -3.38
CA LEU A 64 6.01 -2.06 -2.75
C LEU A 64 4.83 -2.32 -3.71
N GLY A 65 5.03 -2.08 -5.01
CA GLY A 65 4.05 -2.36 -6.05
C GLY A 65 3.66 -3.83 -6.14
N GLU A 66 4.64 -4.74 -6.02
CA GLU A 66 4.41 -6.19 -6.02
C GLU A 66 3.69 -6.63 -4.74
N LEU A 67 4.11 -6.14 -3.55
CA LEU A 67 3.40 -6.42 -2.31
C LEU A 67 1.94 -5.97 -2.37
N LEU A 68 1.69 -4.76 -2.89
CA LEU A 68 0.34 -4.24 -3.09
C LEU A 68 -0.45 -5.04 -4.13
N TYR A 69 0.21 -5.54 -5.17
CA TYR A 69 -0.42 -6.39 -6.18
C TYR A 69 -0.90 -7.71 -5.56
N GLN A 70 -0.02 -8.41 -4.83
CA GLN A 70 -0.36 -9.64 -4.11
C GLN A 70 -1.50 -9.42 -3.11
N PHE A 71 -1.42 -8.34 -2.34
CA PHE A 71 -2.45 -7.97 -1.36
C PHE A 71 -3.82 -7.69 -2.00
N LYS A 72 -3.85 -6.97 -3.13
CA LYS A 72 -5.10 -6.51 -3.77
C LYS A 72 -5.74 -7.55 -4.70
N TYR A 73 -4.92 -8.28 -5.47
CA TYR A 73 -5.39 -9.14 -6.55
C TYR A 73 -5.33 -10.62 -6.18
N ASN A 74 -4.30 -11.03 -5.43
CA ASN A 74 -4.18 -12.42 -4.95
C ASN A 74 -4.78 -12.61 -3.56
N GLN A 75 -5.34 -11.53 -2.96
CA GLN A 75 -5.95 -11.53 -1.63
C GLN A 75 -5.02 -12.00 -0.51
N ASP A 76 -3.70 -11.88 -0.73
CA ASP A 76 -2.69 -12.29 0.23
C ASP A 76 -2.57 -11.24 1.34
N ARG A 77 -3.33 -11.45 2.41
CA ARG A 77 -3.37 -10.54 3.57
C ARG A 77 -2.09 -10.58 4.39
N GLU A 78 -1.24 -11.60 4.24
CA GLU A 78 0.02 -11.70 4.98
C GLU A 78 1.00 -10.58 4.58
N LYS A 79 0.84 -10.03 3.37
CA LYS A 79 1.64 -8.89 2.89
C LYS A 79 1.35 -7.58 3.62
N LEU A 80 0.24 -7.48 4.36
CA LEU A 80 -0.14 -6.26 5.06
C LEU A 80 0.94 -5.81 6.05
N ALA A 81 1.49 -6.72 6.84
CA ALA A 81 2.52 -6.38 7.83
C ALA A 81 3.78 -5.82 7.17
N GLU A 82 4.18 -6.41 6.04
CA GLU A 82 5.35 -6.00 5.28
C GLU A 82 5.13 -4.63 4.61
N ILE A 83 3.94 -4.39 4.05
CA ILE A 83 3.53 -3.10 3.50
C ILE A 83 3.56 -2.03 4.60
N MET A 84 2.97 -2.31 5.77
CA MET A 84 2.95 -1.37 6.89
C MET A 84 4.35 -1.05 7.41
N ASN A 85 5.26 -2.02 7.43
CA ASN A 85 6.65 -1.77 7.79
C ASN A 85 7.32 -0.76 6.85
N LEU A 86 7.06 -0.84 5.53
CA LEU A 86 7.59 0.14 4.56
C LEU A 86 6.93 1.52 4.73
N ILE A 87 5.61 1.56 4.92
CA ILE A 87 4.85 2.80 5.09
C ILE A 87 5.31 3.56 6.33
N THR A 88 5.39 2.88 7.48
CA THR A 88 5.73 3.50 8.78
C THR A 88 7.16 4.03 8.83
N GLN A 89 8.10 3.40 8.11
CA GLN A 89 9.46 3.93 7.94
C GLN A 89 9.51 5.31 7.26
N PHE A 90 8.55 5.60 6.36
CA PHE A 90 8.42 6.92 5.75
C PHE A 90 7.58 7.86 6.60
N ILE A 91 6.40 7.42 7.03
CA ILE A 91 5.44 8.24 7.80
C ILE A 91 6.07 8.76 9.11
N SER A 92 6.91 7.98 9.79
CA SER A 92 7.62 8.41 11.01
C SER A 92 8.52 9.65 10.82
N ARG A 93 8.92 9.95 9.58
CA ARG A 93 9.76 11.10 9.21
C ARG A 93 8.95 12.24 8.60
N TRP A 94 7.65 12.06 8.42
CA TRP A 94 6.77 13.03 7.79
C TRP A 94 6.09 13.89 8.87
N ASP A 95 6.71 15.02 9.18
CA ASP A 95 6.30 15.87 10.30
C ASP A 95 4.84 16.34 10.22
N ALA A 96 4.30 16.58 9.03
CA ALA A 96 2.91 17.00 8.85
C ALA A 96 1.89 15.98 9.38
N LEU A 97 2.26 14.69 9.51
CA LEU A 97 1.37 13.66 10.04
C LEU A 97 1.23 13.71 11.57
N LYS A 98 2.06 14.50 12.27
CA LYS A 98 1.95 14.70 13.73
C LYS A 98 0.72 15.53 14.12
N GLU A 99 0.19 16.33 13.19
CA GLU A 99 -0.96 17.21 13.39
C GLU A 99 -2.26 16.61 12.81
N VAL A 100 -2.24 15.36 12.35
CA VAL A 100 -3.41 14.73 11.73
C VAL A 100 -4.36 14.22 12.82
N ASP A 101 -5.64 14.59 12.70
CA ASP A 101 -6.70 14.13 13.62
C ASP A 101 -7.47 12.91 13.12
N VAL A 102 -7.39 12.62 11.81
CA VAL A 102 -8.23 11.59 11.17
C VAL A 102 -7.60 11.06 9.88
N VAL A 103 -7.78 9.76 9.61
CA VAL A 103 -7.43 9.14 8.33
C VAL A 103 -8.70 8.84 7.53
N LEU A 104 -8.75 9.29 6.28
CA LEU A 104 -9.86 9.06 5.37
C LEU A 104 -9.38 8.31 4.12
N PRO A 105 -9.86 7.09 3.84
CA PRO A 105 -9.56 6.40 2.60
C PRO A 105 -10.37 6.98 1.44
N VAL A 106 -9.75 7.02 0.26
CA VAL A 106 -10.48 7.28 -0.99
C VAL A 106 -11.41 6.10 -1.27
N PRO A 107 -12.70 6.34 -1.59
CA PRO A 107 -13.69 5.28 -1.76
C PRO A 107 -13.29 4.32 -2.90
N PRO A 108 -13.36 3.00 -2.68
CA PRO A 108 -12.98 2.02 -3.68
C PRO A 108 -13.93 2.08 -4.88
N SER A 109 -13.39 1.87 -6.07
CA SER A 109 -14.21 1.84 -7.30
C SER A 109 -15.05 0.57 -7.44
N ASN A 110 -14.58 -0.56 -6.89
CA ASN A 110 -15.34 -1.81 -6.87
C ASN A 110 -15.76 -2.11 -5.43
N ARG A 111 -17.05 -1.93 -5.14
CA ARG A 111 -17.63 -2.19 -3.81
C ARG A 111 -17.92 -3.67 -3.56
N ASN A 112 -17.98 -4.52 -4.59
CA ASN A 112 -18.39 -5.93 -4.51
C ASN A 112 -17.25 -6.88 -4.11
N ARG A 113 -16.19 -6.39 -3.46
CA ARG A 113 -15.10 -7.23 -2.98
C ARG A 113 -15.41 -7.70 -1.56
N THR A 114 -15.17 -8.97 -1.28
CA THR A 114 -15.16 -9.52 0.09
C THR A 114 -14.15 -8.83 1.00
N PHE A 115 -13.18 -8.17 0.39
CA PHE A 115 -12.09 -7.47 1.04
C PHE A 115 -11.80 -6.15 0.33
N GLN A 116 -11.68 -5.07 1.10
CA GLN A 116 -11.32 -3.75 0.58
C GLN A 116 -9.91 -3.37 1.05
N PRO A 117 -8.88 -3.57 0.20
CA PRO A 117 -7.49 -3.27 0.55
C PRO A 117 -7.27 -1.85 1.08
N VAL A 118 -8.00 -0.88 0.53
CA VAL A 118 -7.89 0.53 0.92
C VAL A 118 -8.38 0.78 2.34
N PHE A 119 -9.46 0.13 2.77
CA PHE A 119 -9.99 0.27 4.12
C PHE A 119 -9.08 -0.40 5.15
N GLU A 120 -8.52 -1.56 4.81
CA GLU A 120 -7.57 -2.25 5.68
C GLU A 120 -6.29 -1.44 5.90
N LEU A 121 -5.71 -0.89 4.83
CA LEU A 121 -4.54 -0.02 4.93
C LEU A 121 -4.85 1.27 5.71
N SER A 122 -6.00 1.90 5.44
CA SER A 122 -6.44 3.10 6.16
C SER A 122 -6.53 2.85 7.65
N LYS A 123 -7.18 1.74 8.04
CA LYS A 123 -7.29 1.34 9.44
C LYS A 123 -5.93 1.15 10.09
N GLN A 124 -5.02 0.39 9.46
CA GLN A 124 -3.69 0.14 10.02
C GLN A 124 -2.84 1.40 10.15
N ILE A 125 -2.95 2.33 9.20
CA ILE A 125 -2.27 3.64 9.29
C ILE A 125 -2.85 4.47 10.42
N ALA A 126 -4.18 4.49 10.57
CA ALA A 126 -4.86 5.21 11.64
C ALA A 126 -4.50 4.64 13.03
N ASP A 127 -4.48 3.31 13.16
CA ASP A 127 -4.05 2.60 14.37
C ASP A 127 -2.59 2.95 14.73
N TYR A 128 -1.70 3.03 13.73
CA TYR A 128 -0.32 3.46 13.92
C TYR A 128 -0.21 4.91 14.39
N LEU A 129 -1.00 5.81 13.81
CA LEU A 129 -1.04 7.24 14.15
C LEU A 129 -1.85 7.53 15.43
N ARG A 130 -2.59 6.53 15.95
CA ARG A 130 -3.51 6.65 17.10
C ARG A 130 -4.64 7.65 16.88
N VAL A 131 -5.21 7.63 15.69
CA VAL A 131 -6.32 8.49 15.27
C VAL A 131 -7.46 7.64 14.70
N PRO A 132 -8.70 8.14 14.66
CA PRO A 132 -9.80 7.43 14.00
C PRO A 132 -9.62 7.32 12.48
N SER A 133 -10.22 6.27 11.90
CA SER A 133 -10.42 6.11 10.46
C SER A 133 -11.91 5.98 10.15
N TYR A 134 -12.40 6.70 9.15
CA TYR A 134 -13.79 6.62 8.71
C TYR A 134 -13.87 6.28 7.22
N ASN A 135 -14.59 5.20 6.88
CA ASN A 135 -14.60 4.64 5.52
C ASN A 135 -15.81 5.10 4.68
N ASP A 136 -16.74 5.81 5.30
CA ASP A 136 -18.08 6.13 4.81
C ASP A 136 -18.33 7.64 4.65
N ILE A 137 -17.32 8.47 4.94
CA ILE A 137 -17.40 9.93 4.78
C ILE A 137 -17.34 10.35 3.31
N LEU A 138 -16.55 9.62 2.50
CA LEU A 138 -16.34 9.94 1.09
C LEU A 138 -17.11 8.98 0.19
N GLU A 139 -17.88 9.54 -0.74
CA GLU A 139 -18.57 8.78 -1.77
C GLU A 139 -18.06 9.14 -3.18
N LYS A 140 -17.81 8.11 -3.99
CA LYS A 140 -17.43 8.29 -5.39
C LYS A 140 -18.66 8.70 -6.19
N GLN A 141 -18.65 9.91 -6.74
CA GLN A 141 -19.69 10.34 -7.68
C GLN A 141 -19.50 9.67 -9.05
N ILE A 142 -20.57 9.06 -9.58
CA ILE A 142 -20.61 8.54 -10.94
C ILE A 142 -21.31 9.57 -11.82
N LEU A 143 -20.54 10.48 -12.40
CA LEU A 143 -21.04 11.42 -13.40
C LEU A 143 -21.42 10.64 -14.66
N HIS A 144 -22.72 10.52 -14.93
CA HIS A 144 -23.20 10.01 -16.21
C HIS A 144 -22.98 11.10 -17.25
N LYS A 145 -22.00 10.94 -18.14
CA LYS A 145 -21.91 11.76 -19.35
C LYS A 145 -23.17 11.47 -20.18
N GLN A 146 -24.11 12.41 -20.20
CA GLN A 146 -25.18 12.38 -21.19
C GLN A 146 -24.50 12.43 -22.56
N LYS A 147 -24.67 11.38 -23.37
CA LYS A 147 -24.32 11.43 -24.79
C LYS A 147 -25.17 12.54 -25.40
N SER A 148 -24.53 13.62 -25.86
CA SER A 148 -25.21 14.55 -26.77
C SER A 148 -25.69 13.71 -27.96
N LYS A 149 -27.00 13.72 -28.18
CA LYS A 149 -27.59 13.24 -29.43
C LYS A 149 -27.13 14.12 -30.58
#